data_AF-A0AAD4IMW2-F1
#
_entry.id   AF-A0AAD4IMW2-F1
#
_cell.length_a   1.000
_cell.length_b   1.000
_cell.length_c   1.000
_cell.angle_alpha   90.00
_cell.angle_beta   90.00
_cell.angle_gamma   90.00
#
_symmetry.space_group_name_H-M   'P 1'
#
loop_
_entity.id
_entity.type
_entity.pdbx_description
1 polymer ?
#
loop_
_entity_poly.entity_id
_entity_poly.type
_entity_poly.pdbx_seq_one_letter_code
_entity_poly.pdbx_strand_id
1 'polypeptide(L)'
;MVTKFGKIVASLKLLNTILDVLVKEDIDIAREFYRKKIMGTGLKGDDYTYGILMKGFCLTNRIGDGFKLLQIMKNHGVKVNVVVYNTLIHALCKNGKVGRARSLMNEMDKFSDVTFNILILDIGIL
;
A
#
# COMPACT_ATOMS: atom_id res chain seq x y z
N MET A 1 -7.51 -37.35 -25.20
CA MET A 1 -8.53 -36.30 -25.01
C MET A 1 -8.24 -35.56 -23.72
N VAL A 2 -8.01 -34.24 -23.87
CA VAL A 2 -7.96 -33.16 -22.86
C VAL A 2 -7.05 -33.30 -21.63
N THR A 3 -5.89 -32.67 -21.79
CA THR A 3 -4.95 -32.09 -20.83
C THR A 3 -5.58 -31.57 -19.52
N LYS A 4 -5.28 -32.24 -18.39
CA LYS A 4 -5.26 -31.61 -17.05
C LYS A 4 -3.90 -30.94 -16.85
N PHE A 5 -3.69 -29.77 -17.46
CA PHE A 5 -2.69 -28.83 -16.97
C PHE A 5 -3.18 -28.34 -15.61
N GLY A 6 -2.70 -28.98 -14.54
CA GLY A 6 -2.88 -28.51 -13.18
C GLY A 6 -2.50 -27.04 -13.13
N LYS A 7 -3.45 -26.20 -12.69
CA LYS A 7 -3.25 -24.77 -12.44
C LYS A 7 -1.86 -24.57 -11.85
N ILE A 8 -0.97 -23.91 -12.56
CA ILE A 8 0.24 -23.35 -11.97
C ILE A 8 -0.27 -22.40 -10.89
N VAL A 9 -0.27 -22.85 -9.64
CA VAL A 9 -0.53 -21.98 -8.50
C VAL A 9 0.69 -21.08 -8.45
N ALA A 10 0.59 -19.94 -9.13
CA ALA A 10 1.62 -18.91 -9.07
C ALA A 10 1.83 -18.61 -7.59
N SER A 11 3.05 -18.84 -7.10
CA SER A 11 3.37 -18.55 -5.70
C SER A 11 3.21 -17.05 -5.47
N LEU A 12 2.77 -16.66 -4.26
CA LEU A 12 2.66 -15.25 -3.89
C LEU A 12 3.97 -14.49 -4.14
N LYS A 13 5.11 -15.17 -3.96
CA LYS A 13 6.44 -14.64 -4.27
C LYS A 13 6.59 -14.23 -5.74
N LEU A 14 6.19 -15.09 -6.69
CA LEU A 14 6.24 -14.76 -8.12
C LEU A 14 5.30 -13.60 -8.46
N LEU A 15 4.09 -13.61 -7.90
CA LEU A 15 3.13 -12.52 -8.10
C LEU A 15 3.64 -11.20 -7.54
N ASN A 16 4.31 -11.21 -6.39
CA ASN A 16 4.95 -10.03 -5.79
C ASN A 16 6.10 -9.51 -6.65
N THR A 17 6.93 -10.39 -7.22
CA THR A 17 7.99 -9.98 -8.16
C THR A 17 7.40 -9.30 -9.39
N ILE A 18 6.36 -9.87 -9.99
CA ILE A 18 5.67 -9.26 -11.14
C ILE A 18 5.07 -7.92 -10.73
N LEU A 19 4.45 -7.85 -9.55
CA LEU A 19 3.83 -6.63 -9.05
C LEU A 19 4.85 -5.50 -8.84
N ASP A 20 6.05 -5.79 -8.30
CA ASP A 20 7.13 -4.79 -8.14
C ASP A 20 7.62 -4.23 -9.47
N VAL A 21 7.72 -5.09 -10.51
CA VAL A 21 8.05 -4.63 -11.87
C VAL A 21 6.93 -3.76 -12.43
N LEU A 22 5.67 -4.21 -12.33
CA LEU A 22 4.52 -3.47 -12.86
C LEU A 22 4.36 -2.10 -12.20
N VAL A 23 4.59 -1.98 -10.89
CA VAL A 23 4.49 -0.68 -10.20
C VAL A 23 5.49 0.35 -10.73
N LYS A 24 6.66 -0.08 -11.22
CA LYS A 24 7.67 0.80 -11.81
C LYS A 24 7.30 1.26 -13.21
N GLU A 25 6.61 0.42 -13.97
CA GLU A 25 6.18 0.71 -15.34
C GLU A 25 4.88 1.51 -15.36
N ASP A 26 3.81 0.97 -14.76
CA ASP A 26 2.49 1.57 -14.75
C ASP A 26 1.66 1.07 -13.55
N ILE A 27 1.29 2.02 -12.68
CA ILE A 27 0.51 1.74 -11.47
C ILE A 27 -0.91 1.24 -11.76
N ASP A 28 -1.51 1.61 -12.89
CA ASP A 28 -2.84 1.14 -13.27
C ASP A 28 -2.81 -0.32 -13.71
N ILE A 29 -1.76 -0.74 -14.42
CA ILE A 29 -1.53 -2.15 -14.75
C ILE A 29 -1.27 -2.95 -13.48
N ALA A 30 -0.43 -2.45 -12.58
CA ALA A 30 -0.17 -3.10 -11.29
C ALA A 30 -1.45 -3.29 -10.45
N ARG A 31 -2.31 -2.27 -10.41
CA ARG A 31 -3.59 -2.32 -9.69
C ARG A 31 -4.56 -3.35 -10.29
N GLU A 32 -4.70 -3.38 -11.61
CA GLU A 32 -5.54 -4.38 -12.28
C GLU A 32 -4.99 -5.79 -12.11
N PHE A 33 -3.67 -5.96 -12.14
CA PHE A 33 -3.01 -7.23 -11.85
C PHE A 33 -3.32 -7.71 -10.43
N TYR A 34 -3.14 -6.85 -9.42
CA TYR A 34 -3.49 -7.16 -8.02
C TYR A 34 -4.96 -7.59 -7.89
N ARG A 35 -5.88 -6.83 -8.49
CA ARG A 35 -7.32 -7.13 -8.44
C ARG A 35 -7.67 -8.47 -9.08
N LYS A 36 -7.15 -8.76 -10.27
CA LYS A 36 -7.48 -9.98 -11.02
C LYS A 36 -6.76 -11.22 -10.49
N LYS A 37 -5.48 -11.09 -10.13
CA LYS A 37 -4.62 -12.25 -9.82
C LYS A 37 -4.48 -12.53 -8.34
N ILE A 38 -4.42 -11.51 -7.48
CA ILE A 38 -4.29 -11.72 -6.03
C ILE A 38 -5.69 -11.81 -5.43
N MET A 39 -6.51 -10.76 -5.55
CA MET A 39 -7.87 -10.78 -4.99
C MET A 39 -8.78 -11.79 -5.71
N GLY A 40 -8.77 -11.81 -7.05
CA GLY A 40 -9.64 -12.67 -7.85
C GLY A 40 -9.39 -14.18 -7.73
N THR A 41 -8.23 -14.59 -7.18
CA THR A 41 -7.93 -16.00 -6.90
C THR A 41 -8.15 -16.38 -5.44
N GLY A 42 -8.59 -15.44 -4.59
CA GLY A 42 -8.76 -15.64 -3.15
C GLY A 42 -7.45 -15.59 -2.36
N LEU A 43 -6.33 -15.24 -3.00
CA LEU A 43 -5.06 -15.05 -2.31
C LEU A 43 -5.09 -13.75 -1.50
N LYS A 44 -4.62 -13.82 -0.25
CA LYS A 44 -4.36 -12.63 0.56
C LYS A 44 -2.93 -12.18 0.31
N GLY A 45 -2.78 -10.90 -0.03
CA GLY A 45 -1.45 -10.28 -0.07
C GLY A 45 -0.80 -10.32 1.31
N ASP A 46 0.53 -10.33 1.33
CA ASP A 46 1.34 -10.18 2.54
C ASP A 46 1.86 -8.74 2.68
N ASP A 47 2.59 -8.46 3.75
CA ASP A 47 3.16 -7.14 4.03
C ASP A 47 3.99 -6.60 2.85
N TYR A 48 4.66 -7.50 2.10
CA TYR A 48 5.45 -7.15 0.95
C TYR A 48 4.56 -6.75 -0.25
N THR A 49 3.50 -7.51 -0.53
CA THR A 49 2.48 -7.16 -1.55
C THR A 49 1.94 -5.75 -1.32
N TYR A 50 1.54 -5.44 -0.09
CA TYR A 50 0.96 -4.15 0.23
C TYR A 50 2.00 -3.02 0.23
N GLY A 51 3.23 -3.30 0.67
CA GLY A 51 4.34 -2.35 0.62
C GLY A 51 4.64 -1.88 -0.80
N ILE A 52 4.69 -2.82 -1.77
CA ILE A 52 4.90 -2.52 -3.19
C ILE A 52 3.82 -1.57 -3.71
N LEU A 53 2.55 -1.92 -3.51
CA LEU A 53 1.41 -1.11 -3.98
C LEU A 53 1.34 0.25 -3.28
N MET A 54 1.57 0.31 -1.97
CA MET A 54 1.51 1.56 -1.21
C MET A 54 2.58 2.54 -1.71
N LYS A 55 3.82 2.05 -1.93
CA LYS A 55 4.88 2.85 -2.53
C LYS A 55 4.48 3.35 -3.92
N GLY A 56 3.96 2.46 -4.76
CA GLY A 56 3.49 2.81 -6.10
C GLY A 56 2.42 3.89 -6.11
N PHE A 57 1.39 3.76 -5.27
CA PHE A 57 0.31 4.75 -5.16
C PHE A 57 0.81 6.10 -4.65
N CYS A 58 1.77 6.12 -3.73
CA CYS A 58 2.27 7.37 -3.19
C CYS A 58 3.18 8.11 -4.20
N LEU A 59 4.05 7.39 -4.91
CA LEU A 59 4.90 7.97 -5.96
C LEU A 59 4.10 8.54 -7.14
N THR A 60 2.95 7.93 -7.45
CA THR A 60 2.05 8.37 -8.54
C THR A 60 0.95 9.32 -8.07
N ASN A 61 1.01 9.80 -6.84
CA ASN A 61 0.02 10.67 -6.20
C ASN A 61 -1.42 10.12 -6.16
N ARG A 62 -1.58 8.79 -6.23
CA ARG A 62 -2.84 8.04 -6.20
C ARG A 62 -3.31 7.78 -4.76
N ILE A 63 -3.36 8.84 -3.95
CA ILE A 63 -3.65 8.75 -2.51
C ILE A 63 -4.98 8.03 -2.21
N GLY A 64 -6.00 8.25 -3.05
CA GLY A 64 -7.30 7.58 -2.90
C GLY A 64 -7.21 6.05 -3.01
N ASP A 65 -6.37 5.54 -3.90
CA ASP A 65 -6.11 4.10 -4.03
C ASP A 65 -5.30 3.58 -2.83
N GLY A 66 -4.35 4.38 -2.32
CA GLY A 66 -3.61 4.08 -1.09
C GLY A 66 -4.51 3.91 0.14
N PHE A 67 -5.52 4.77 0.31
CA PHE A 67 -6.53 4.61 1.37
C PHE A 67 -7.38 3.34 1.22
N LYS A 68 -7.77 2.99 0.00
CA LYS A 68 -8.50 1.74 -0.24
C LYS A 68 -7.63 0.53 0.13
N LEU A 69 -6.34 0.57 -0.23
CA LEU A 69 -5.40 -0.48 0.15
C LEU A 69 -5.23 -0.58 1.67
N LEU A 70 -5.14 0.55 2.39
CA LEU A 70 -5.11 0.59 3.85
C LEU A 70 -6.33 -0.12 4.47
N GLN A 71 -7.53 0.12 3.94
CA GLN A 71 -8.74 -0.55 4.41
C GLN A 71 -8.74 -2.05 4.10
N ILE A 72 -8.23 -2.45 2.93
CA ILE A 72 -8.06 -3.87 2.58
C ILE A 72 -7.10 -4.56 3.57
N MET A 73 -5.98 -3.93 3.92
CA MET A 73 -5.03 -4.46 4.91
C MET A 73 -5.69 -4.67 6.27
N LYS A 74 -6.45 -3.67 6.76
CA LYS A 74 -7.20 -3.75 8.02
C LYS A 74 -8.23 -4.90 7.99
N ASN A 75 -9.00 -5.01 6.91
CA ASN A 75 -9.99 -6.08 6.74
C ASN A 75 -9.38 -7.47 6.65
N HIS A 76 -8.15 -7.59 6.14
CA HIS A 76 -7.40 -8.84 6.12
C HIS A 76 -6.71 -9.16 7.45
N GLY A 77 -6.84 -8.31 8.47
CA GLY A 77 -6.17 -8.46 9.76
C GLY A 77 -4.65 -8.26 9.68
N VAL A 78 -4.18 -7.62 8.60
CA VAL A 78 -2.75 -7.34 8.39
C VAL A 78 -2.37 -6.14 9.23
N LYS A 79 -1.33 -6.27 10.05
CA LYS A 79 -0.86 -5.19 10.91
C LYS A 79 -0.28 -4.09 10.05
N VAL A 80 -1.03 -3.00 9.91
CA VAL A 80 -0.55 -1.80 9.22
C VAL A 80 0.64 -1.24 10.01
N ASN A 81 1.78 -1.14 9.36
CA ASN A 81 2.99 -0.61 9.96
C ASN A 81 3.05 0.93 9.86
N VAL A 82 3.96 1.52 10.65
CA VAL A 82 4.20 2.98 10.68
C VAL A 82 4.59 3.52 9.30
N VAL A 83 5.32 2.73 8.50
CA VAL A 83 5.75 3.14 7.16
C VAL A 83 4.55 3.42 6.25
N VAL A 84 3.53 2.56 6.25
CA VAL A 84 2.33 2.75 5.44
C VAL A 84 1.60 4.04 5.81
N TYR A 85 1.41 4.28 7.12
CA TYR A 85 0.77 5.51 7.59
C TYR A 85 1.58 6.76 7.24
N ASN A 86 2.89 6.75 7.51
CA ASN A 86 3.77 7.87 7.20
C ASN A 86 3.77 8.20 5.72
N THR A 87 3.76 7.19 4.86
CA THR A 87 3.73 7.38 3.41
C THR A 87 2.45 8.09 2.97
N LEU A 88 1.29 7.70 3.53
CA LEU A 88 0.00 8.36 3.25
C LEU A 88 -0.08 9.77 3.83
N ILE A 89 0.42 9.98 5.06
CA ILE A 89 0.49 11.29 5.71
C ILE A 89 1.34 12.25 4.88
N HIS A 90 2.54 11.83 4.49
CA HIS A 90 3.44 12.63 3.65
C HIS A 90 2.77 13.02 2.33
N ALA A 91 2.13 12.06 1.64
CA ALA A 91 1.41 12.33 0.40
C ALA A 91 0.24 13.33 0.61
N LEU A 92 -0.48 13.23 1.72
CA LEU A 92 -1.56 14.18 2.07
C LEU A 92 -1.02 15.59 2.33
N CYS A 93 0.07 15.71 3.07
CA CYS A 93 0.74 17.00 3.33
C CYS A 93 1.21 17.65 2.04
N LYS A 94 1.87 16.89 1.15
CA LYS A 94 2.30 17.37 -0.17
C LYS A 94 1.15 17.88 -1.04
N ASN A 95 -0.05 17.34 -0.84
CA ASN A 95 -1.27 17.76 -1.55
C ASN A 95 -2.11 18.80 -0.79
N GLY A 96 -1.59 19.41 0.28
CA GLY A 96 -2.31 20.41 1.08
C GLY A 96 -3.49 19.86 1.90
N LYS A 97 -3.66 18.54 1.99
CA LYS A 97 -4.75 17.88 2.71
C LYS A 97 -4.42 17.65 4.19
N VAL A 98 -3.92 18.70 4.85
CA VAL A 98 -3.35 18.65 6.21
C VAL A 98 -4.37 18.15 7.25
N GLY A 99 -5.66 18.51 7.13
CA GLY A 99 -6.70 18.03 8.05
C GLY A 99 -6.85 16.50 8.03
N ARG A 100 -6.82 15.90 6.84
CA ARG A 100 -6.87 14.43 6.69
C ARG A 100 -5.57 13.76 7.15
N ALA A 101 -4.42 14.40 6.93
CA ALA A 101 -3.14 13.93 7.43
C ALA A 101 -3.15 13.83 8.97
N ARG A 102 -3.69 14.86 9.64
CA ARG A 102 -3.87 14.88 11.10
C ARG A 102 -4.82 13.80 11.60
N SER A 103 -5.97 13.60 10.94
CA SER A 103 -6.89 12.51 11.31
C SER A 103 -6.23 11.14 11.19
N LEU A 104 -5.43 10.93 10.14
CA LEU A 104 -4.72 9.68 9.91
C LEU A 104 -3.60 9.46 10.95
N MET A 105 -2.94 10.54 11.39
CA MET A 105 -1.97 10.51 12.48
C MET A 105 -2.63 10.13 13.81
N ASN A 106 -3.83 10.63 14.09
CA ASN A 106 -4.58 10.27 15.30
C ASN A 106 -5.10 8.81 15.28
N GLU A 107 -5.27 8.22 14.09
CA GLU A 107 -5.67 6.81 13.93
C GLU A 107 -4.50 5.83 14.21
N MET A 108 -3.26 6.32 14.18
CA MET A 108 -2.10 5.54 14.61
C MET A 108 -2.12 5.39 16.13
N ASP A 109 -2.90 4.43 16.61
CA ASP A 109 -3.06 4.15 18.03
C ASP A 109 -1.72 3.65 18.61
N LYS A 110 -1.15 4.43 19.54
CA LYS A 110 0.21 4.37 20.14
C LYS A 110 1.34 4.92 19.26
N PHE A 111 1.65 6.18 19.52
CA PHE A 111 2.90 6.87 19.20
C PHE A 111 4.12 5.96 19.39
N SER A 112 4.93 5.79 18.34
CA SER A 112 6.37 5.68 18.54
C SER A 112 6.94 7.08 18.37
N ASP A 113 7.56 7.60 19.43
CA ASP A 113 8.11 8.97 19.54
C ASP A 113 8.99 9.40 18.34
N VAL A 114 9.51 8.44 17.59
CA VAL A 114 10.37 8.64 16.41
C VAL A 114 9.63 9.26 15.21
N THR A 115 8.32 9.04 15.07
CA THR A 115 7.53 9.48 13.90
C THR A 115 7.24 10.99 13.93
N PHE A 116 7.04 11.54 15.12
CA PHE A 116 6.76 12.96 15.33
C PHE A 116 7.98 13.82 14.96
N ASN A 117 9.18 13.37 15.30
CA ASN A 117 10.43 14.11 15.03
C ASN A 117 10.73 14.19 13.53
N ILE A 118 10.46 13.15 12.74
CA ILE A 118 10.68 13.17 11.28
C ILE A 118 9.64 14.09 10.61
N LEU A 119 8.38 14.06 11.04
CA LEU A 119 7.31 14.90 10.47
C LEU A 119 7.43 16.38 10.85
N ILE A 120 7.89 16.71 12.06
CA ILE A 120 8.13 18.10 12.47
C ILE A 120 9.27 18.71 11.65
N LEU A 121 10.35 17.98 11.43
CA LEU A 121 11.51 18.47 10.67
C LEU A 121 11.19 18.68 9.18
N ASP A 122 10.30 17.87 8.58
CA ASP A 122 9.91 18.01 7.17
C ASP A 122 8.84 19.10 6.92
N ILE A 123 8.02 19.45 7.93
CA ILE A 123 6.89 20.38 7.76
C ILE A 123 7.26 21.83 8.09
N GLY A 124 8.43 22.10 8.69
CA GLY A 124 8.93 23.46 8.88
C GLY A 124 7.98 24.37 9.67
N ILE A 125 7.19 23.80 10.58
CA ILE A 125 6.40 24.58 11.54
C ILE A 125 7.18 24.60 12.86
N LEU A 126 8.07 25.58 12.96
CA LEU A 126 8.55 26.20 14.20
C LEU A 126 8.50 27.71 13.99
#